data_AF-A0A847FAY1-F1
#
_entry.id   AF-A0A847FAY1-F1
#
_cell.length_a   1.000
_cell.length_b   1.000
_cell.length_c   1.000
_cell.angle_alpha   90.00
_cell.angle_beta   90.00
_cell.angle_gamma   90.00
#
_symmetry.space_group_name_H-M   'P 1'
#
loop_
_entity.id
_entity.type
_entity.pdbx_description
1 polymer ?
#
loop_
_entity_poly.entity_id
_entity_poly.type
_entity_poly.pdbx_seq_one_letter_code
_entity_poly.pdbx_strand_id
1 'polypeptide(L)'
;MKDRQNNIIYVGKASSLHNRVGSYFTTYSKQSKKTQQLLSNIDDIEYFVTSTEEEALVLELNFIKQYRPHYNIALKDDKNFPYIKIDTDRDWPRVMITRRLESDGARYFGPYGNGVSVKRTLKIIKKIFPFRSCRDVIDGKRPRPCLEYDMGRCLG
;
A
#
# COMPACT_ATOMS: atom_id res chain seq x y z
N MET A 1 -12.25 -8.35 13.72
CA MET A 1 -12.74 -9.03 14.95
C MET A 1 -13.02 -7.98 16.00
N LYS A 2 -14.16 -8.09 16.68
CA LYS A 2 -14.69 -7.06 17.58
C LYS A 2 -14.99 -7.59 18.97
N ASP A 3 -14.94 -6.70 19.96
CA ASP A 3 -15.41 -6.97 21.32
C ASP A 3 -16.93 -6.74 21.47
N ARG A 4 -17.46 -6.96 22.68
CA ARG A 4 -18.88 -6.77 23.03
C ARG A 4 -19.37 -5.33 22.86
N GLN A 5 -18.46 -4.37 22.92
CA GLN A 5 -18.73 -2.95 22.71
C GLN A 5 -18.61 -2.58 21.22
N ASN A 6 -18.47 -3.56 20.33
CA ASN A 6 -18.33 -3.41 18.88
C ASN A 6 -17.02 -2.68 18.48
N ASN A 7 -16.01 -2.62 19.35
CA ASN A 7 -14.70 -2.05 19.01
C ASN A 7 -13.87 -3.05 18.23
N ILE A 8 -13.14 -2.58 17.22
CA ILE A 8 -12.21 -3.43 16.46
C ILE A 8 -10.96 -3.67 17.31
N ILE A 9 -10.80 -4.91 17.79
CA ILE A 9 -9.69 -5.30 18.67
C ILE A 9 -8.58 -6.06 17.93
N TYR A 10 -8.88 -6.63 16.77
CA TYR A 10 -7.91 -7.29 15.89
C TYR A 10 -8.33 -7.28 14.42
N VAL A 11 -7.35 -7.08 13.54
CA VAL A 11 -7.45 -7.17 12.07
C VAL A 11 -6.37 -8.12 11.57
N GLY A 12 -6.71 -8.99 10.61
CA GLY A 12 -5.75 -9.92 10.00
C GLY A 12 -6.10 -10.25 8.55
N LYS A 13 -5.10 -10.51 7.71
CA LYS A 13 -5.28 -11.08 6.36
C LYS A 13 -5.25 -12.61 6.36
N ALA A 14 -5.91 -13.22 5.36
CA ALA A 14 -5.87 -14.66 5.12
C ALA A 14 -5.97 -14.96 3.62
N SER A 15 -5.25 -15.97 3.15
CA SER A 15 -5.45 -16.56 1.81
C SER A 15 -6.71 -17.42 1.74
N SER A 16 -7.10 -18.03 2.87
CA SER A 16 -8.37 -18.71 3.06
C SER A 16 -8.98 -18.32 4.41
N LEU A 17 -10.13 -17.63 4.35
CA LEU A 17 -10.89 -17.24 5.55
C LEU A 17 -11.31 -18.47 6.36
N HIS A 18 -11.73 -19.54 5.68
CA HIS A 18 -12.15 -20.78 6.32
C HIS A 18 -11.03 -21.38 7.19
N ASN A 19 -9.83 -21.55 6.62
CA ASN A 19 -8.69 -22.12 7.34
C ASN A 19 -8.23 -21.20 8.48
N ARG A 20 -8.21 -19.88 8.24
CA ARG A 20 -7.79 -18.90 9.25
C ARG A 20 -8.72 -18.89 10.45
N VAL A 21 -10.03 -18.76 10.21
CA VAL A 21 -11.03 -18.73 11.27
C VAL A 21 -11.07 -20.07 11.98
N GLY A 22 -11.06 -21.18 11.24
CA GLY A 22 -11.01 -22.53 11.81
C GLY A 22 -9.84 -22.74 12.77
N SER A 23 -8.64 -22.26 12.42
CA SER A 23 -7.43 -22.40 13.26
C SER A 23 -7.57 -21.86 14.69
N TYR A 24 -8.45 -20.88 14.90
CA TYR A 24 -8.69 -20.32 16.23
C TYR A 24 -9.51 -21.26 17.13
N PHE A 25 -10.41 -22.03 16.53
CA PHE A 25 -11.36 -22.88 17.26
C PHE A 25 -10.88 -24.33 17.39
N THR A 26 -10.13 -24.86 16.42
CA THR A 26 -9.70 -26.27 16.43
C THR A 26 -8.51 -26.54 17.38
N THR A 27 -7.80 -25.51 17.84
CA THR A 27 -6.52 -25.71 18.58
C THR A 27 -6.34 -24.78 19.77
N TYR A 28 -7.43 -24.36 20.42
CA TYR A 28 -7.43 -23.37 21.50
C TYR A 28 -6.35 -23.63 22.59
N SER A 29 -6.16 -24.90 23.00
CA SER A 29 -5.19 -25.29 24.04
C SER A 29 -3.71 -25.21 23.62
N LYS A 30 -3.40 -25.21 22.31
CA LYS A 30 -2.02 -25.05 21.81
C LYS A 30 -1.72 -23.63 21.32
N GLN A 31 -2.71 -22.71 21.40
CA GLN A 31 -2.51 -21.32 21.03
C GLN A 31 -1.64 -20.58 22.05
N SER A 32 -0.95 -19.52 21.58
CA SER A 32 -0.21 -18.63 22.48
C SER A 32 -1.16 -17.97 23.50
N LYS A 33 -0.66 -17.64 24.70
CA LYS A 33 -1.44 -16.91 25.73
C LYS A 33 -2.07 -15.63 25.17
N LYS A 34 -1.36 -14.92 24.29
CA LYS A 34 -1.87 -13.73 23.61
C LYS A 34 -3.07 -14.04 22.72
N THR A 35 -2.99 -15.11 21.93
CA THR A 35 -4.10 -15.54 21.07
C THR A 35 -5.30 -15.97 21.89
N GLN A 36 -5.10 -16.70 22.99
CA GLN A 36 -6.18 -17.08 23.90
C GLN A 36 -6.88 -15.85 24.49
N GLN A 37 -6.11 -14.85 24.92
CA GLN A 37 -6.66 -13.59 25.45
C GLN A 37 -7.40 -12.77 24.38
N LEU A 38 -6.92 -12.79 23.13
CA LEU A 38 -7.66 -12.22 22.01
C LEU A 38 -9.01 -12.95 21.86
N LEU A 39 -8.99 -14.28 21.80
CA LEU A 39 -10.20 -15.10 21.61
C LEU A 39 -11.21 -14.95 22.74
N SER A 40 -10.77 -14.78 23.99
CA SER A 40 -11.69 -14.54 25.11
C SER A 40 -12.42 -13.21 25.04
N ASN A 41 -11.90 -12.25 24.27
CA ASN A 41 -12.43 -10.89 24.14
C ASN A 41 -13.16 -10.65 22.82
N ILE A 42 -13.21 -11.65 21.94
CA ILE A 42 -13.97 -11.57 20.68
C ILE A 42 -15.43 -11.91 20.96
N ASP A 43 -16.31 -11.06 20.47
CA ASP A 43 -17.76 -11.27 20.46
C ASP A 43 -18.29 -11.40 19.02
N ASP A 44 -17.66 -10.73 18.05
CA ASP A 44 -18.07 -10.73 16.64
C ASP A 44 -16.89 -10.77 15.65
N ILE A 45 -17.12 -11.37 14.48
CA ILE A 45 -16.16 -11.49 13.38
C ILE A 45 -16.77 -10.97 12.07
N GLU A 46 -16.32 -9.79 11.66
CA GLU A 46 -16.57 -9.23 10.34
C GLU A 46 -15.41 -9.56 9.38
N TYR A 47 -15.74 -9.79 8.10
CA TYR A 47 -14.77 -10.11 7.05
C TYR A 47 -15.10 -9.41 5.73
N PHE A 48 -14.08 -9.19 4.91
CA PHE A 48 -14.18 -8.68 3.56
C PHE A 48 -13.47 -9.66 2.61
N VAL A 49 -14.10 -9.97 1.49
CA VAL A 49 -13.49 -10.80 0.44
C VAL A 49 -12.80 -9.87 -0.56
N THR A 50 -11.53 -10.13 -0.85
CA THR A 50 -10.75 -9.41 -1.86
C THR A 50 -10.45 -10.32 -3.05
N SER A 51 -10.14 -9.73 -4.20
CA SER A 51 -9.83 -10.49 -5.41
C SER A 51 -8.39 -11.04 -5.41
N THR A 52 -7.49 -10.41 -4.66
CA THR A 52 -6.07 -10.80 -4.57
C THR A 52 -5.54 -10.78 -3.15
N GLU A 53 -4.41 -11.45 -2.91
CA GLU A 53 -3.70 -11.40 -1.63
C GLU A 53 -3.11 -10.02 -1.35
N GLU A 54 -2.70 -9.30 -2.40
CA GLU A 54 -2.18 -7.94 -2.32
C GLU A 54 -3.26 -6.96 -1.84
N GLU A 55 -4.49 -7.08 -2.35
CA GLU A 55 -5.62 -6.29 -1.87
C GLU A 55 -5.94 -6.60 -0.41
N ALA A 56 -5.92 -7.88 0.00
CA ALA A 56 -6.13 -8.27 1.40
C ALA A 56 -5.08 -7.63 2.33
N LEU A 57 -3.81 -7.62 1.90
CA LEU A 57 -2.71 -6.98 2.63
C LEU A 57 -2.89 -5.47 2.74
N VAL A 58 -3.29 -4.81 1.64
CA VAL A 58 -3.59 -3.37 1.63
C VAL A 58 -4.72 -3.03 2.59
N LEU A 59 -5.82 -3.79 2.52
CA LEU A 59 -7.00 -3.57 3.33
C LEU A 59 -6.71 -3.80 4.83
N GLU A 60 -6.00 -4.89 5.16
CA GLU A 60 -5.52 -5.18 6.52
C GLU A 60 -4.74 -3.98 7.09
N LEU A 61 -3.73 -3.51 6.35
CA LEU A 61 -2.87 -2.42 6.81
C LEU A 61 -3.63 -1.09 6.92
N ASN A 62 -4.59 -0.81 6.04
CA ASN A 62 -5.45 0.36 6.15
C ASN A 62 -6.29 0.32 7.42
N PHE A 63 -6.94 -0.81 7.73
CA PHE A 63 -7.72 -0.96 8.95
C PHE A 63 -6.86 -0.95 10.22
N ILE A 64 -5.66 -1.54 10.21
CA ILE A 64 -4.73 -1.44 11.34
C ILE A 64 -4.32 0.02 11.58
N LYS A 65 -4.06 0.79 10.52
CA LYS A 65 -3.72 2.22 10.65
C LYS A 65 -4.88 3.07 11.14
N GLN A 66 -6.08 2.83 10.64
CA GLN A 66 -7.29 3.58 10.98
C GLN A 66 -7.74 3.31 12.42
N TYR A 67 -7.81 2.04 12.82
CA TYR A 67 -8.40 1.64 14.10
C TYR A 67 -7.38 1.39 15.21
N ARG A 68 -6.09 1.25 14.87
CA ARG A 68 -5.00 0.90 15.80
C ARG A 68 -5.40 -0.16 16.84
N PRO A 69 -5.88 -1.35 16.40
CA PRO A 69 -6.49 -2.32 17.30
C PRO A 69 -5.50 -2.83 18.35
N HIS A 70 -5.98 -3.00 19.58
CA HIS A 70 -5.13 -3.34 20.74
C HIS A 70 -4.27 -4.61 20.54
N TYR A 71 -4.80 -5.65 19.90
CA TYR A 71 -4.09 -6.93 19.73
C TYR A 71 -3.20 -6.99 18.48
N ASN A 72 -3.29 -6.03 17.56
CA ASN A 72 -2.34 -5.91 16.47
C ASN A 72 -1.02 -5.38 17.03
N ILE A 73 0.00 -6.24 17.16
CA ILE A 73 1.35 -5.77 17.49
C ILE A 73 1.74 -4.83 16.36
N ALA A 74 2.00 -3.57 16.72
CA ALA A 74 2.31 -2.52 15.77
C ALA A 74 3.36 -3.03 14.78
N LEU A 75 2.94 -3.20 13.52
CA LEU A 75 3.89 -3.23 12.41
C LEU A 75 4.54 -1.84 12.45
N LYS A 76 5.73 -1.80 13.06
CA LYS A 76 6.53 -0.58 13.32
C LYS A 76 6.91 0.18 12.06
N ASP A 77 6.58 -0.33 10.88
CA ASP A 77 6.82 0.38 9.64
C ASP A 77 5.62 1.30 9.35
N ASP A 78 5.71 2.53 9.85
CA ASP A 78 4.80 3.65 9.55
C ASP A 78 4.88 4.10 8.06
N LYS A 79 5.40 3.24 7.18
CA LYS A 79 5.52 3.53 5.75
C LYS A 79 4.12 3.44 5.15
N ASN A 80 3.59 4.58 4.75
CA ASN A 80 2.46 4.64 3.83
C ASN A 80 2.78 3.88 2.55
N PHE A 81 1.77 3.22 1.99
CA PHE A 81 1.93 2.48 0.76
C PHE A 81 2.37 3.43 -0.35
N PRO A 82 3.31 3.01 -1.21
CA PRO A 82 3.65 3.75 -2.41
C PRO A 82 2.48 3.79 -3.37
N TYR A 83 2.28 4.97 -3.95
CA TYR A 83 1.43 5.26 -5.09
C TYR A 83 2.31 5.72 -6.24
N ILE A 84 1.87 5.49 -7.47
CA ILE A 84 2.39 6.17 -8.66
C ILE A 84 1.53 7.42 -8.83
N LYS A 85 2.16 8.60 -8.76
CA LYS A 85 1.54 9.88 -9.05
C LYS A 85 1.94 10.32 -10.45
N ILE A 86 0.96 10.71 -11.26
CA ILE A 86 1.14 11.32 -12.56
C ILE A 86 0.54 12.73 -12.47
N ASP A 87 1.42 13.72 -12.45
CA ASP A 87 1.03 15.13 -12.43
C ASP A 87 0.58 15.54 -13.84
N THR A 88 -0.74 15.53 -14.08
CA THR A 88 -1.34 15.78 -15.41
C THR A 88 -1.66 17.24 -15.67
N ASP A 89 -1.62 18.08 -14.64
CA ASP A 89 -2.03 19.50 -14.71
C ASP A 89 -0.87 20.43 -15.10
N ARG A 90 0.28 19.86 -15.42
CA ARG A 90 1.44 20.57 -15.94
C ARG A 90 1.64 20.28 -17.42
N ASP A 91 2.15 21.27 -18.15
CA ASP A 91 2.54 21.16 -19.56
C ASP A 91 3.45 19.97 -19.84
N TRP A 92 4.26 19.59 -18.85
CA TRP A 92 5.18 18.45 -18.93
C TRP A 92 4.83 17.42 -17.84
N PRO A 93 3.94 16.46 -18.11
CA PRO A 93 3.48 15.51 -17.11
C PRO A 93 4.61 14.70 -16.50
N ARG A 94 4.57 14.52 -15.19
CA ARG A 94 5.64 13.84 -14.45
C ARG A 94 5.12 12.60 -13.75
N VAL A 95 5.83 11.48 -13.95
CA VAL A 95 5.57 10.22 -13.25
C VAL A 95 6.53 10.09 -12.06
N MET A 96 5.98 9.87 -10.86
CA MET A 96 6.77 9.72 -9.64
C MET A 96 6.14 8.75 -8.64
N ILE A 97 6.96 8.19 -7.76
CA ILE A 97 6.46 7.39 -6.63
C ILE A 97 6.28 8.35 -5.44
N THR A 98 5.10 8.33 -4.82
CA THR A 98 4.78 9.08 -3.60
C THR A 98 4.15 8.17 -2.57
N ARG A 99 4.19 8.57 -1.31
CA ARG A 99 3.45 7.93 -0.21
C ARG A 99 2.39 8.85 0.39
N ARG A 100 2.17 10.00 -0.24
CA ARG A 100 1.21 11.04 0.13
C ARG A 100 0.22 11.19 -1.02
N LEU A 101 -1.06 11.08 -0.68
CA LEU A 101 -2.16 11.50 -1.54
C LEU A 101 -2.40 12.98 -1.25
N GLU A 102 -2.45 13.79 -2.31
CA GLU A 102 -2.68 15.24 -2.24
C GLU A 102 -3.87 15.56 -3.14
N SER A 103 -4.62 16.62 -2.84
CA SER A 103 -5.75 17.06 -3.67
C SER A 103 -5.27 18.11 -4.67
N ASP A 104 -4.34 17.71 -5.53
CA ASP A 104 -3.60 18.60 -6.43
C ASP A 104 -3.89 18.36 -7.92
N GLY A 105 -5.00 17.67 -8.23
CA GLY A 105 -5.41 17.35 -9.59
C GLY A 105 -4.60 16.23 -10.27
N ALA A 106 -3.52 15.76 -9.65
CA ALA A 106 -2.75 14.65 -10.17
C ALA A 106 -3.51 13.32 -10.14
N ARG A 107 -3.15 12.40 -11.04
CA ARG A 107 -3.66 11.03 -11.05
C ARG A 107 -2.81 10.15 -10.15
N TYR A 108 -3.46 9.38 -9.29
CA TYR A 108 -2.80 8.45 -8.37
C TYR A 108 -3.20 7.01 -8.68
N PHE A 109 -2.21 6.12 -8.78
CA PHE A 109 -2.39 4.68 -8.98
C PHE A 109 -1.77 3.92 -7.81
N GLY A 110 -2.48 2.92 -7.29
CA GLY A 110 -2.12 2.18 -6.09
C GLY A 110 -3.28 2.13 -5.09
N PRO A 111 -3.02 1.85 -3.80
CA PRO A 111 -1.71 1.62 -3.18
C PRO A 111 -1.02 0.32 -3.63
N TYR A 112 0.30 0.32 -3.67
CA TYR A 112 1.08 -0.88 -3.97
C TYR A 112 1.76 -1.45 -2.72
N GLY A 113 1.67 -2.77 -2.51
CA GLY A 113 2.26 -3.43 -1.34
C GLY A 113 3.80 -3.34 -1.25
N ASN A 114 4.50 -3.19 -2.37
CA ASN A 114 5.97 -3.20 -2.41
C ASN A 114 6.55 -2.09 -3.32
N GLY A 115 7.18 -1.09 -2.72
CA GLY A 115 7.79 0.03 -3.45
C GLY A 115 9.01 -0.34 -4.30
N VAL A 116 9.72 -1.41 -3.96
CA VAL A 116 10.82 -1.93 -4.79
C VAL A 116 10.26 -2.51 -6.09
N SER A 117 9.16 -3.26 -6.00
CA SER A 117 8.46 -3.78 -7.18
C SER A 117 8.01 -2.64 -8.10
N VAL A 118 7.31 -1.63 -7.55
CA VAL A 118 6.89 -0.44 -8.30
C VAL A 118 8.06 0.23 -9.02
N LYS A 119 9.18 0.46 -8.30
CA LYS A 119 10.37 1.10 -8.89
C LYS A 119 10.98 0.27 -10.02
N ARG A 120 11.02 -1.06 -9.89
CA ARG A 120 11.51 -1.97 -10.94
C ARG A 120 10.60 -1.93 -12.16
N THR A 121 9.29 -2.00 -11.97
CA THR A 121 8.30 -1.94 -13.05
C THR A 121 8.38 -0.61 -13.80
N LEU A 122 8.40 0.53 -13.09
CA LEU A 122 8.58 1.84 -13.72
C LEU A 122 9.88 1.95 -14.50
N LYS A 123 10.98 1.35 -14.01
CA LYS A 123 12.26 1.32 -14.74
C LYS A 123 12.16 0.55 -16.05
N ILE A 124 11.37 -0.54 -16.11
CA ILE A 124 11.14 -1.30 -17.34
C ILE A 124 10.24 -0.50 -18.28
N ILE A 125 9.10 0.00 -17.78
CA ILE A 125 8.17 0.83 -18.57
C ILE A 125 8.91 2.00 -19.19
N LYS A 126 9.77 2.70 -18.44
CA LYS A 126 10.54 3.86 -18.94
C LYS A 126 11.44 3.55 -20.14
N LYS A 127 11.87 2.30 -20.31
CA LYS A 127 12.67 1.89 -21.48
C LYS A 127 11.83 1.70 -22.73
N ILE A 128 10.55 1.38 -22.57
CA ILE A 128 9.61 1.07 -23.66
C ILE A 128 8.81 2.33 -24.02
N PHE A 129 8.33 3.03 -22.98
CA PHE A 129 7.58 4.27 -23.04
C PHE A 129 8.34 5.33 -22.24
N PRO A 130 9.21 6.12 -22.90
CA PRO A 130 9.94 7.21 -22.25
C PRO A 130 8.98 8.19 -21.57
N PHE A 131 9.24 8.52 -20.30
CA PHE A 131 8.44 9.48 -19.55
C PHE A 131 9.31 10.35 -18.63
N ARG A 132 8.83 11.55 -18.32
CA ARG A 132 9.54 12.47 -17.43
C ARG A 132 9.45 12.02 -15.98
N SER A 133 10.61 11.91 -15.33
CA SER A 133 10.71 11.59 -13.89
C SER A 133 11.49 12.64 -13.08
N CYS A 134 12.20 13.56 -13.75
CA CYS A 134 13.03 14.59 -13.13
C CYS A 134 12.18 15.65 -12.41
N ARG A 135 12.79 16.37 -11.45
CA ARG A 135 12.17 17.49 -10.72
C ARG A 135 12.42 18.84 -11.40
N ASP A 136 13.24 18.87 -12.43
CA ASP A 136 13.74 20.08 -13.07
C ASP A 136 12.61 20.83 -13.77
N VAL A 137 12.56 22.16 -13.64
CA VAL A 137 11.66 23.01 -14.43
C VAL A 137 12.16 23.02 -15.88
N ILE A 138 11.25 22.83 -16.82
CA ILE A 138 11.54 22.81 -18.26
C ILE A 138 11.06 24.15 -18.82
N ASP A 139 11.97 25.12 -18.84
CA ASP A 139 11.71 26.50 -19.28
C ASP A 139 12.52 26.88 -20.54
N GLY A 140 13.21 25.92 -21.15
CA GLY A 140 14.06 26.13 -22.33
C GLY A 140 15.35 26.91 -22.06
N LYS A 141 15.63 27.32 -20.82
CA LYS A 141 16.81 28.13 -20.48
C LYS A 141 18.05 27.30 -20.17
N ARG A 142 17.92 25.98 -20.09
CA ARG A 142 19.06 25.10 -19.82
C ARG A 142 20.04 25.10 -20.99
N PRO A 143 21.35 25.26 -20.73
CA PRO A 143 22.36 25.29 -21.79
C PRO A 143 22.58 23.92 -22.44
N ARG A 144 22.18 22.83 -21.76
CA ARG A 144 22.26 21.46 -22.29
C ARG A 144 21.08 20.61 -21.81
N PRO A 145 20.65 19.62 -22.61
CA PRO A 145 19.69 18.61 -22.20
C PRO A 145 20.17 17.82 -20.97
N CYS A 146 19.22 17.18 -20.27
CA CYS A 146 19.54 16.30 -19.15
C CYS A 146 19.95 14.92 -19.64
N LEU A 147 20.69 14.17 -18.82
CA LEU A 147 21.17 12.82 -19.16
C LEU A 147 20.05 11.88 -19.60
N GLU A 148 18.87 11.95 -18.98
CA GLU A 148 17.75 11.08 -19.36
C GLU A 148 17.20 11.41 -20.76
N TYR A 149 17.28 12.67 -21.20
CA TYR A 149 16.93 13.07 -22.56
C TYR A 149 18.00 12.58 -23.55
N ASP A 150 19.28 12.79 -23.25
CA ASP A 150 20.39 12.33 -24.10
C ASP A 150 20.40 10.82 -24.29
N MET A 151 19.94 10.07 -23.28
CA MET A 151 19.81 8.61 -23.34
C MET A 151 18.51 8.13 -24.01
N GLY A 152 17.66 9.02 -24.52
CA GLY A 152 16.37 8.68 -25.12
C GLY A 152 15.33 8.14 -24.14
N ARG A 153 15.49 8.39 -22.84
CA ARG A 153 14.60 7.91 -21.75
C ARG A 153 13.58 8.96 -21.30
N CYS A 154 13.64 10.16 -21.87
CA CYS A 154 12.72 11.27 -21.64
C CYS A 154 12.46 11.96 -23.00
N LEU A 155 11.24 12.45 -23.21
CA LEU A 155 10.83 13.05 -24.49
C LEU A 155 11.15 14.54 -24.62
N GLY A 156 11.77 15.14 -23.60
CA GLY A 156 11.87 16.59 -23.43
C GLY A 156 11.00 16.96 -22.27
#